data_AF-A0A8J6XVW2-F1
#
_entry.id   AF-A0A8J6XVW2-F1
#
_cell.length_a   1.000
_cell.length_b   1.000
_cell.length_c   1.000
_cell.angle_alpha   90.00
_cell.angle_beta   90.00
_cell.angle_gamma   90.00
#
_symmetry.space_group_name_H-M   'P 1'
#
loop_
_entity.id
_entity.type
_entity.pdbx_description
1 polymer ?
#
loop_
_entity_poly.entity_id
_entity_poly.type
_entity_poly.pdbx_seq_one_letter_code
_entity_poly.pdbx_strand_id
1 'polypeptide(L)'
;MTDRKNDPDRLIDLATAEIRNDRLDEISERQATDRVWNKLSTELEIHRPLTGCDDFQSEIPAYVAGSLPEARALLVGDHTRECVPCRRVLMAVRSGKTPTVRKSQRDVPSLFGSTFLRVAAAVFLVSKDKAERAVRMDKFSRLAFPVAFAALILFVFTRGGP
;
A
#
# COMPACT_ATOMS: atom_id res chain seq x y z
N MET A 1 -26.37 40.54 49.11
CA MET A 1 -25.35 39.49 49.32
C MET A 1 -25.82 38.27 48.55
N THR A 2 -25.33 38.09 47.32
CA THR A 2 -25.56 36.86 46.56
C THR A 2 -24.93 35.70 47.32
N ASP A 3 -25.67 34.61 47.44
CA ASP A 3 -25.19 33.39 48.08
C ASP A 3 -23.92 32.91 47.37
N ARG A 4 -22.79 32.92 48.08
CA ARG A 4 -21.48 32.56 47.55
C ARG A 4 -21.43 31.12 47.02
N LYS A 5 -22.40 30.27 47.36
CA LYS A 5 -22.56 28.92 46.78
C LYS A 5 -23.23 28.91 45.41
N ASN A 6 -23.95 29.96 45.06
CA ASN A 6 -24.66 30.14 43.78
C ASN A 6 -23.96 31.16 42.88
N ASP A 7 -22.66 31.35 43.07
CA ASP A 7 -21.83 32.15 42.16
C ASP A 7 -21.63 31.37 40.85
N PRO A 8 -22.23 31.82 39.73
CA PRO A 8 -22.22 31.07 38.47
C PRO A 8 -20.80 30.82 37.95
N ASP A 9 -19.89 31.78 38.12
CA ASP A 9 -18.49 31.65 37.68
C ASP A 9 -17.81 30.49 38.42
N ARG A 10 -18.04 30.39 39.73
CA ARG A 10 -17.52 29.30 40.55
C ARG A 10 -18.11 27.94 40.17
N LEU A 11 -19.39 27.88 39.80
CA LEU A 11 -20.03 26.64 39.37
C LEU A 11 -19.46 26.15 38.03
N ILE A 12 -19.19 27.08 37.09
CA ILE A 12 -18.55 26.76 35.81
C ILE A 12 -17.12 26.26 36.03
N ASP A 13 -16.34 26.92 36.89
CA ASP A 13 -14.98 26.50 37.22
C ASP A 13 -14.96 25.10 37.85
N LEU A 14 -15.89 24.81 38.77
CA LEU A 14 -16.01 23.51 39.41
C LEU A 14 -16.40 22.41 38.41
N ALA A 15 -17.43 22.65 37.59
CA ALA A 15 -17.87 21.69 36.58
C ALA A 15 -16.78 21.43 35.53
N THR A 16 -16.06 22.47 35.12
CA THR A 16 -14.93 22.34 34.19
C THR A 16 -13.78 21.54 34.81
N ALA A 17 -13.48 21.76 36.09
CA ALA A 17 -12.48 20.99 36.81
C ALA A 17 -12.90 19.52 36.97
N GLU A 18 -14.17 19.25 37.22
CA GLU A 18 -14.73 17.90 37.30
C GLU A 18 -14.59 17.17 35.95
N ILE A 19 -15.08 17.75 34.84
CA ILE A 19 -14.97 17.17 33.50
C ILE A 19 -13.51 16.94 33.10
N ARG A 20 -12.61 17.88 33.44
CA ARG A 20 -11.17 17.74 33.12
C ARG A 20 -10.51 16.59 33.88
N ASN A 21 -10.93 16.35 35.11
CA ASN A 21 -10.36 15.31 35.97
C ASN A 21 -11.05 13.95 35.79
N ASP A 22 -12.23 13.92 35.19
CA ASP A 22 -12.91 12.69 34.81
C ASP A 22 -12.10 11.95 33.74
N ARG A 23 -11.61 10.76 34.08
CA ARG A 23 -10.84 9.91 33.17
C ARG A 23 -11.72 8.75 32.75
N LEU A 24 -11.87 8.60 31.44
CA LEU A 24 -12.55 7.45 30.86
C LEU A 24 -11.74 6.18 31.16
N ASP A 25 -12.45 5.05 31.27
CA ASP A 25 -11.80 3.75 31.34
C ASP A 25 -11.17 3.38 29.98
N GLU A 26 -10.12 2.55 30.02
CA GLU A 26 -9.33 2.20 28.85
C GLU A 26 -10.14 1.48 27.74
N ILE A 27 -11.26 0.82 28.09
CA ILE A 27 -12.12 0.15 27.11
C ILE A 27 -12.96 1.20 26.38
N SER A 28 -13.58 2.12 27.12
CA SER A 28 -14.37 3.22 26.55
C SER A 28 -13.56 4.14 25.64
N GLU A 29 -12.32 4.48 26.04
CA GLU A 29 -11.40 5.29 25.21
C GLU A 29 -11.09 4.61 23.88
N ARG A 30 -10.75 3.31 23.92
CA ARG A 30 -10.47 2.53 22.70
C ARG A 30 -11.68 2.45 21.78
N GLN A 31 -12.85 2.12 22.33
CA GLN A 31 -14.07 2.04 21.53
C GLN A 31 -14.44 3.39 20.90
N ALA A 32 -14.26 4.49 21.62
CA ALA A 32 -14.49 5.83 21.07
C ALA A 32 -13.51 6.13 19.91
N THR A 33 -12.23 5.82 20.10
CA THR A 33 -11.20 5.99 19.08
C THR A 33 -11.50 5.16 17.84
N ASP A 34 -11.85 3.88 18.00
CA ASP A 34 -12.16 2.98 16.88
C ASP A 34 -13.36 3.48 16.06
N ARG A 35 -14.42 3.96 16.73
CA ARG A 35 -15.59 4.52 16.02
C ARG A 35 -15.23 5.74 15.19
N VAL A 36 -14.45 6.66 15.75
CA VAL A 36 -14.03 7.88 15.04
C VAL A 36 -13.08 7.52 13.91
N TRP A 37 -12.11 6.63 14.15
CA TRP A 37 -11.16 6.18 13.14
C TRP A 37 -11.87 5.49 11.96
N ASN A 38 -12.78 4.57 12.22
CA ASN A 38 -13.54 3.88 11.17
C ASN A 38 -14.41 4.85 10.35
N LYS A 39 -14.98 5.87 11.00
CA LYS A 39 -15.75 6.91 10.30
C LYS A 39 -14.84 7.74 9.39
N LEU A 40 -13.68 8.18 9.90
CA LEU A 40 -12.74 8.99 9.14
C LEU A 40 -12.08 8.21 8.01
N SER A 41 -11.69 6.95 8.22
CA SER A 41 -11.10 6.12 7.19
C SER A 41 -12.06 5.93 6.01
N THR A 42 -13.34 5.68 6.30
CA THR A 42 -14.38 5.58 5.27
C THR A 42 -14.54 6.88 4.48
N GLU A 43 -14.61 8.03 5.18
CA GLU A 43 -14.77 9.33 4.54
C GLU A 43 -13.54 9.68 3.68
N LEU A 44 -12.33 9.41 4.17
CA LEU A 44 -11.08 9.65 3.45
C LEU A 44 -10.94 8.75 2.21
N GLU A 45 -11.49 7.54 2.24
CA GLU A 45 -11.48 6.64 1.10
C GLU A 45 -12.44 7.11 -0.01
N ILE A 46 -13.61 7.65 0.36
CA ILE A 46 -14.51 8.33 -0.58
C ILE A 46 -13.81 9.53 -1.22
N HIS A 47 -13.10 10.34 -0.43
CA HIS A 47 -12.38 11.53 -0.90
C HIS A 47 -10.92 11.28 -1.29
N ARG A 48 -10.57 10.04 -1.65
CA ARG A 48 -9.21 9.69 -2.06
C ARG A 48 -8.70 10.65 -3.16
N PRO A 49 -7.52 11.27 -3.00
CA PRO A 49 -6.94 12.11 -4.04
C PRO A 49 -6.67 11.32 -5.32
N LEU A 50 -6.97 11.92 -6.47
CA LEU A 50 -6.59 11.40 -7.78
C LEU A 50 -5.18 11.90 -8.10
N THR A 51 -4.19 11.01 -8.05
CA THR A 51 -2.77 11.40 -8.09
C THR A 51 -2.13 11.21 -9.47
N GLY A 52 -2.71 10.36 -10.31
CA GLY A 52 -2.15 10.03 -11.61
C GLY A 52 -3.18 9.49 -12.60
N CYS A 53 -2.71 9.24 -13.83
CA CYS A 53 -3.55 8.78 -14.93
C CYS A 53 -4.28 7.47 -14.61
N ASP A 54 -3.67 6.58 -13.84
CA ASP A 54 -4.29 5.29 -13.49
C ASP A 54 -5.53 5.48 -12.60
N ASP A 55 -5.47 6.41 -11.64
CA ASP A 55 -6.61 6.77 -10.79
C ASP A 55 -7.74 7.40 -11.64
N PHE A 56 -7.42 8.24 -12.63
CA PHE A 56 -8.44 8.78 -13.53
C PHE A 56 -9.03 7.71 -14.45
N GLN A 57 -8.22 6.79 -14.95
CA GLN A 57 -8.67 5.74 -15.87
C GLN A 57 -9.63 4.74 -15.21
N SER A 58 -9.44 4.44 -13.92
CA SER A 58 -10.35 3.56 -13.18
C SER A 58 -11.73 4.20 -12.96
N GLU A 59 -11.81 5.54 -12.91
CA GLU A 59 -13.06 6.29 -12.72
C GLU A 59 -13.82 6.55 -14.04
N ILE A 60 -13.17 6.42 -15.21
CA ILE A 60 -13.79 6.65 -16.53
C ILE A 60 -15.07 5.83 -16.75
N PRO A 61 -15.15 4.52 -16.41
CA PRO A 61 -16.38 3.75 -16.58
C PRO A 61 -17.57 4.32 -15.79
N ALA A 62 -17.35 4.68 -14.52
CA ALA A 62 -18.37 5.31 -13.67
C ALA A 62 -18.75 6.72 -14.17
N TYR A 63 -17.78 7.46 -14.71
CA TYR A 63 -18.02 8.75 -15.35
C TYR A 63 -18.93 8.63 -16.57
N VAL A 64 -18.69 7.65 -17.44
CA VAL A 64 -19.55 7.38 -18.61
C VAL A 64 -20.93 6.91 -18.20
N ALA A 65 -21.04 6.13 -17.12
CA ALA A 65 -22.31 5.70 -16.55
C ALA A 65 -23.07 6.82 -15.82
N GLY A 66 -22.45 7.98 -15.59
CA GLY A 66 -23.06 9.09 -14.86
C GLY A 66 -23.26 8.82 -13.36
N SER A 67 -22.55 7.85 -12.79
CA SER A 67 -22.71 7.43 -11.38
C SER A 67 -21.71 8.08 -10.42
N LEU A 68 -20.83 8.96 -10.93
CA LEU A 68 -19.85 9.66 -10.09
C LEU A 68 -20.46 10.85 -9.37
N PRO A 69 -20.00 11.16 -8.13
CA PRO A 69 -20.27 12.44 -7.49
C PRO A 69 -19.84 13.60 -8.38
N GLU A 70 -20.61 14.69 -8.38
CA GLU A 70 -20.43 15.84 -9.27
C GLU A 70 -18.99 16.39 -9.26
N ALA A 71 -18.42 16.60 -8.07
CA ALA A 71 -17.05 17.09 -7.92
C ALA A 71 -16.01 16.17 -8.60
N ARG A 72 -16.19 14.84 -8.51
CA ARG A 72 -15.29 13.87 -9.14
C ARG A 72 -15.50 13.82 -10.65
N ALA A 73 -16.74 13.92 -11.11
CA ALA A 73 -17.06 14.01 -12.53
C ALA A 73 -16.41 15.23 -13.20
N LEU A 74 -16.38 16.38 -12.52
CA LEU A 74 -15.71 17.59 -13.01
C LEU A 74 -14.20 17.36 -13.20
N LEU A 75 -13.53 16.76 -12.21
CA LEU A 75 -12.09 16.45 -12.29
C LEU A 75 -11.76 15.48 -13.42
N VAL A 76 -12.53 14.38 -13.56
CA VAL A 76 -12.34 13.40 -14.63
C VAL A 76 -12.61 14.05 -16.00
N GLY A 77 -13.67 14.87 -16.09
CA GLY A 77 -14.02 15.58 -17.31
C GLY A 77 -12.96 16.58 -17.74
N ASP A 78 -12.29 17.24 -16.81
CA ASP A 78 -11.19 18.16 -17.07
C ASP A 78 -9.91 17.42 -17.49
N HIS A 79 -9.50 16.43 -16.71
CA HIS A 79 -8.31 15.64 -17.02
C HIS A 79 -8.41 14.93 -18.37
N THR A 80 -9.58 14.39 -18.75
CA THR A 80 -9.78 13.76 -20.06
C THR A 80 -9.79 14.75 -21.24
N ARG A 81 -10.02 16.04 -20.99
CA ARG A 81 -9.85 17.10 -22.00
C ARG A 81 -8.37 17.45 -22.20
N GLU A 82 -7.53 17.36 -21.18
CA GLU A 82 -6.11 17.73 -21.30
C GLU A 82 -5.21 16.52 -21.64
N CYS A 83 -5.51 15.35 -21.08
CA CYS A 83 -4.68 14.16 -21.16
C CYS A 83 -5.10 13.23 -22.32
N VAL A 84 -4.27 13.15 -23.37
CA VAL A 84 -4.51 12.31 -24.55
C VAL A 84 -4.67 10.81 -24.23
N PRO A 85 -3.85 10.18 -23.36
CA PRO A 85 -4.07 8.79 -22.93
C PRO A 85 -5.46 8.56 -22.33
N CYS A 86 -5.86 9.37 -21.35
CA CYS A 86 -7.16 9.24 -20.68
C CYS A 86 -8.32 9.53 -21.63
N ARG A 87 -8.15 10.47 -22.57
CA ARG A 87 -9.13 10.71 -23.64
C ARG A 87 -9.36 9.48 -24.50
N ARG A 88 -8.31 8.74 -24.88
CA ARG A 88 -8.45 7.52 -25.68
C ARG A 88 -9.23 6.44 -24.93
N VAL A 89 -8.97 6.28 -23.64
CA VAL A 89 -9.70 5.35 -22.77
C VAL A 89 -11.18 5.74 -22.70
N LEU A 90 -11.48 7.03 -22.49
CA LEU A 90 -12.86 7.54 -22.49
C LEU A 90 -13.61 7.23 -23.79
N MET A 91 -12.96 7.45 -24.94
CA MET A 91 -13.57 7.16 -26.24
C MET A 91 -13.78 5.66 -26.45
N ALA A 92 -12.85 4.82 -25.99
CA ALA A 92 -12.97 3.37 -26.07
C ALA A 92 -14.20 2.88 -25.28
N VAL A 93 -14.31 3.29 -24.00
CA VAL A 93 -15.43 2.93 -23.12
C VAL A 93 -16.76 3.38 -23.71
N ARG A 94 -16.86 4.63 -24.20
CA ARG A 94 -18.09 5.14 -24.85
C ARG A 94 -18.47 4.39 -26.13
N SER A 95 -17.48 3.89 -26.86
CA SER A 95 -17.72 3.12 -28.10
C SER A 95 -18.11 1.67 -27.83
N GLY A 96 -18.29 1.26 -26.56
CA GLY A 96 -18.51 -0.14 -26.18
C GLY A 96 -17.30 -1.04 -26.45
N LYS A 97 -16.15 -0.46 -26.80
CA LYS A 97 -14.89 -1.18 -26.97
C LYS A 97 -14.21 -1.19 -25.61
N THR A 98 -14.22 -2.33 -24.93
CA THR A 98 -13.46 -2.47 -23.68
C THR A 98 -12.02 -2.01 -23.93
N PRO A 99 -11.53 -0.96 -23.23
CA PRO A 99 -10.18 -0.50 -23.42
C PRO A 99 -9.27 -1.66 -23.02
N THR A 100 -8.62 -2.26 -24.02
CA THR A 100 -7.51 -3.15 -23.73
C THR A 100 -6.45 -2.26 -23.07
N VAL A 101 -6.23 -2.48 -21.78
CA VAL A 101 -5.06 -1.93 -21.08
C VAL A 101 -3.85 -2.56 -21.76
N ARG A 102 -3.40 -1.97 -22.87
CA ARG A 102 -2.09 -2.27 -23.43
C ARG A 102 -1.12 -1.72 -22.40
N LYS A 103 -0.69 -2.57 -21.47
CA LYS A 103 0.60 -2.39 -20.81
C LYS A 103 1.55 -2.03 -21.93
N SER A 104 2.19 -0.87 -21.83
CA SER A 104 3.22 -0.45 -22.76
C SER A 104 4.39 -1.41 -22.61
N GLN A 105 4.28 -2.59 -23.23
CA GLN A 105 5.42 -3.41 -23.55
C GLN A 105 6.21 -2.56 -24.54
N ARG A 106 7.24 -1.91 -24.02
CA ARG A 106 8.32 -1.43 -24.86
C ARG A 106 8.89 -2.67 -25.51
N ASP A 107 8.48 -2.91 -26.75
CA ASP A 107 9.11 -3.90 -27.61
C ASP A 107 10.57 -3.46 -27.77
N VAL A 108 11.44 -4.00 -26.92
CA VAL A 108 12.87 -3.92 -27.11
C VAL A 108 13.17 -4.80 -28.33
N PRO A 109 13.71 -4.24 -29.43
CA PRO A 109 14.06 -5.05 -30.59
C PRO A 109 15.15 -6.04 -30.19
N SER A 110 14.81 -7.33 -30.13
CA SER A 110 15.77 -8.41 -29.92
C SER A 110 16.55 -8.66 -31.21
N LEU A 111 17.56 -7.83 -31.45
CA LEU A 111 18.59 -8.08 -32.47
C LEU A 111 19.68 -9.06 -31.99
N PHE A 112 19.39 -9.90 -31.00
CA PHE A 112 20.33 -10.93 -30.52
C PHE A 112 19.71 -12.31 -30.63
N GLY A 113 20.21 -13.03 -31.63
CA GLY A 113 19.69 -14.28 -32.16
C GLY A 113 19.69 -15.46 -31.19
N SER A 114 18.72 -16.32 -31.46
CA SER A 114 18.51 -17.67 -30.94
C SER A 114 19.62 -18.63 -31.41
N THR A 115 20.83 -18.49 -30.88
CA THR A 115 21.96 -19.42 -31.16
C THR A 115 22.72 -19.88 -29.91
N PHE A 116 22.07 -19.89 -28.74
CA PHE A 116 22.67 -20.40 -27.50
C PHE A 116 21.81 -21.43 -26.74
N LEU A 117 21.06 -22.28 -27.47
CA LEU A 117 20.70 -23.60 -26.94
C LEU A 117 21.47 -24.66 -27.72
N ARG A 118 22.71 -24.91 -27.29
CA ARG A 118 23.48 -26.15 -27.49
C ARG A 118 24.88 -26.06 -26.88
N VAL A 119 24.98 -26.09 -25.55
CA VAL A 119 26.13 -26.71 -24.84
C VAL A 119 25.62 -27.40 -23.56
N ALA A 120 26.00 -28.67 -23.46
CA ALA A 120 25.83 -29.68 -22.41
C ALA A 120 25.74 -29.16 -20.95
N ALA A 121 24.90 -29.65 -20.04
CA ALA A 121 24.62 -31.03 -19.65
C ALA A 121 25.87 -31.88 -19.32
N ALA A 122 26.69 -31.49 -18.31
CA ALA A 122 27.61 -32.41 -17.60
C ALA A 122 28.36 -31.79 -16.38
N VAL A 123 27.74 -31.18 -15.36
CA VAL A 123 28.46 -30.86 -14.08
C VAL A 123 27.57 -30.92 -12.82
N PHE A 124 26.65 -31.89 -12.68
CA PHE A 124 25.86 -32.00 -11.43
C PHE A 124 25.73 -33.42 -10.86
N LEU A 125 26.64 -34.33 -11.22
CA LEU A 125 26.65 -35.71 -10.69
C LEU A 125 27.96 -36.08 -9.98
N VAL A 126 28.62 -35.15 -9.28
CA VAL A 126 29.82 -35.46 -8.47
C VAL A 126 29.70 -35.07 -6.98
N SER A 127 28.63 -34.39 -6.56
CA SER A 127 28.56 -33.86 -5.18
C SER A 127 27.71 -34.66 -4.19
N LYS A 128 27.13 -35.81 -4.58
CA LYS A 128 26.15 -36.52 -3.73
C LYS A 128 26.71 -37.64 -2.85
N ASP A 129 27.97 -38.07 -3.03
CA ASP A 129 28.53 -39.22 -2.29
C ASP A 129 29.41 -38.89 -1.06
N LYS A 130 29.64 -37.60 -0.75
CA LYS A 130 30.51 -37.23 0.39
C LYS A 130 29.77 -36.92 1.70
N ALA A 131 28.44 -37.02 1.71
CA ALA A 131 27.61 -36.62 2.85
C ALA A 131 27.32 -37.76 3.87
N GLU A 132 27.50 -39.03 3.50
CA GLU A 132 27.14 -40.15 4.41
C GLU A 132 28.33 -40.75 5.17
N ARG A 133 29.57 -40.33 4.86
CA ARG A 133 30.78 -40.81 5.56
C ARG A 133 31.26 -39.94 6.72
N ALA A 134 30.62 -38.79 6.94
CA ALA A 134 31.03 -37.81 7.97
C ALA A 134 30.22 -37.88 9.28
N VAL A 135 29.29 -38.83 9.42
CA VAL A 135 28.44 -38.96 10.64
C VAL A 135 29.01 -39.97 11.67
N ARG A 136 30.18 -40.59 11.40
CA ARG A 136 30.76 -41.62 12.29
C ARG A 136 31.96 -41.15 13.13
N MET A 137 32.54 -39.99 12.86
CA MET A 137 33.71 -39.44 13.53
C MET A 137 33.57 -37.92 13.30
N ASP A 138 33.26 -37.04 14.24
CA ASP A 138 33.96 -36.82 15.49
C ASP A 138 33.06 -36.08 16.49
N LYS A 139 32.76 -36.80 17.55
CA LYS A 139 32.81 -36.29 18.92
C LYS A 139 34.11 -35.49 19.05
N PHE A 140 34.05 -34.26 19.56
CA PHE A 140 35.16 -33.38 20.00
C PHE A 140 35.27 -32.02 19.26
N SER A 141 35.25 -30.98 20.10
CA SER A 141 35.67 -29.59 19.87
C SER A 141 34.77 -28.73 18.98
N ARG A 142 33.89 -27.92 19.58
CA ARG A 142 34.17 -26.63 20.28
C ARG A 142 34.53 -25.50 19.30
N LEU A 143 33.72 -24.45 19.44
CA LEU A 143 33.96 -23.03 19.16
C LEU A 143 33.47 -22.49 17.79
N ALA A 144 32.77 -21.35 17.89
CA ALA A 144 32.43 -20.38 16.85
C ALA A 144 31.10 -20.54 16.06
N PHE A 145 29.98 -20.50 16.77
CA PHE A 145 28.85 -19.64 16.36
C PHE A 145 29.16 -18.25 16.95
N PRO A 146 29.12 -17.09 16.24
CA PRO A 146 27.92 -16.63 15.51
C PRO A 146 28.18 -15.59 14.38
N VAL A 147 28.00 -15.88 13.08
CA VAL A 147 27.91 -14.81 12.05
C VAL A 147 27.01 -15.23 10.88
N ALA A 148 25.72 -15.50 11.13
CA ALA A 148 24.78 -15.83 10.06
C ALA A 148 23.42 -15.15 10.20
N PHE A 149 23.28 -14.18 11.11
CA PHE A 149 22.03 -13.43 11.29
C PHE A 149 22.07 -12.00 10.72
N ALA A 150 23.23 -11.54 10.21
CA ALA A 150 23.40 -10.18 9.69
C ALA A 150 23.20 -10.03 8.16
N ALA A 151 23.03 -11.12 7.41
CA ALA A 151 22.94 -11.06 5.94
C ALA A 151 21.51 -10.95 5.37
N LEU A 152 20.47 -11.12 6.20
CA LEU A 152 19.07 -11.06 5.72
C LEU A 152 18.50 -9.63 5.68
N ILE A 153 19.10 -8.68 6.41
CA ILE A 153 18.56 -7.31 6.54
C ILE A 153 19.08 -6.36 5.43
N LEU A 154 20.19 -6.69 4.77
CA LEU A 154 20.80 -5.83 3.74
C LEU A 154 20.30 -6.06 2.30
N PHE A 155 19.52 -7.12 2.04
CA PHE A 155 19.08 -7.46 0.68
C PHE A 155 17.69 -6.89 0.30
N VAL A 156 16.87 -6.46 1.28
CA VAL A 156 15.53 -5.90 1.01
C VAL A 156 15.57 -4.39 0.69
N PHE A 157 16.66 -3.68 1.01
CA PHE A 157 16.70 -2.21 0.91
C PHE A 157 17.35 -1.63 -0.36
N THR A 158 17.86 -2.45 -1.30
CA THR A 158 18.65 -1.96 -2.45
C THR A 158 18.02 -2.19 -3.84
N ARG A 159 16.74 -2.59 -3.92
CA ARG A 159 16.06 -2.80 -5.21
C ARG A 159 14.72 -2.05 -5.33
N GLY A 160 14.78 -0.73 -5.20
CA GLY A 160 13.85 0.24 -5.80
C GLY A 160 14.60 1.56 -5.91
N GLY A 161 15.21 1.88 -7.06
CA GLY A 161 14.67 2.77 -8.10
C GLY A 161 15.01 4.24 -7.78
N PRO A 162 15.35 5.14 -8.72
CA PRO A 162 14.87 5.24 -10.11
C PRO A 162 15.83 4.78 -11.22
#